data_AF-A0A0C2ZYD1-F1
#
_entry.id   AF-A0A0C2ZYD1-F1
#
_cell.length_a   1.000
_cell.length_b   1.000
_cell.length_c   1.000
_cell.angle_alpha   90.00
_cell.angle_beta   90.00
_cell.angle_gamma   90.00
#
_symmetry.space_group_name_H-M   'P 1'
#
loop_
_entity.id
_entity.type
_entity.pdbx_description
1 polymer ?
#
loop_
_entity_poly.entity_id
_entity_poly.type
_entity_poly.pdbx_seq_one_letter_code
_entity_poly.pdbx_strand_id
1 'polypeptide(L)' 'LKELIITAWKQYFSILKQDLVEVVGQISFTADIWSNSLCCPYIGMTAHWIKWKADGCLSLEAALIAFH' A
#
# COMPACT_ATOMS: atom_id res chain seq x y z
N LEU A 1 -13.57 -7.13 -17.46
CA LEU A 1 -13.41 -6.96 -15.99
C LEU A 1 -11.95 -6.99 -15.54
N LYS A 2 -11.19 -8.08 -15.77
CA LYS A 2 -9.77 -8.20 -15.39
C LYS A 2 -8.90 -7.02 -15.89
N GLU A 3 -9.02 -6.65 -17.16
CA GLU A 3 -8.25 -5.55 -17.74
C GLU A 3 -8.59 -4.18 -17.12
N LEU A 4 -9.87 -3.98 -16.76
CA LEU A 4 -10.31 -2.76 -16.06
C LEU A 4 -9.71 -2.70 -14.65
N ILE A 5 -9.69 -3.82 -13.93
CA ILE A 5 -9.06 -3.92 -12.60
C ILE A 5 -7.57 -3.61 -12.68
N ILE A 6 -6.86 -4.21 -13.65
CA ILE A 6 -5.42 -3.97 -13.83
C ILE A 6 -5.16 -2.50 -14.20
N THR A 7 -6.01 -1.91 -15.05
CA THR A 7 -5.88 -0.51 -15.46
C THR A 7 -6.09 0.44 -14.27
N ALA A 8 -7.16 0.23 -13.50
CA ALA A 8 -7.44 1.02 -12.31
C ALA A 8 -6.31 0.89 -11.28
N TRP A 9 -5.79 -0.32 -11.07
CA TRP A 9 -4.66 -0.55 -10.18
C TRP A 9 -3.40 0.18 -10.65
N LYS A 10 -3.07 0.17 -11.95
CA LYS A 10 -1.90 0.90 -12.48
C LYS A 10 -2.02 2.41 -12.27
N GLN A 11 -3.22 2.97 -12.45
CA GLN A 11 -3.49 4.39 -12.19
C GLN A 11 -3.30 4.72 -10.71
N TYR A 12 -3.92 3.93 -9.82
CA TYR A 12 -3.73 4.06 -8.38
C TYR A 12 -2.27 3.93 -7.97
N PHE A 13 -1.56 2.93 -8.49
CA PHE A 13 -0.15 2.68 -8.18
C PHE A 13 0.77 3.83 -8.64
N SER A 14 0.41 4.54 -9.71
CA SER A 14 1.15 5.74 -10.12
C SER A 14 1.07 6.86 -9.08
N ILE A 15 -0.11 7.07 -8.50
CA ILE A 15 -0.34 8.07 -7.44
C ILE A 15 0.37 7.62 -6.16
N LEU A 16 0.18 6.35 -5.77
CA LEU A 16 0.82 5.78 -4.59
C LEU A 16 2.33 5.95 -4.62
N LYS A 17 2.99 5.67 -5.76
CA LYS A 17 4.44 5.90 -5.87
C LYS A 17 4.85 7.35 -5.61
N GLN A 18 4.05 8.33 -6.04
CA GLN A 18 4.34 9.74 -5.77
C GLN A 18 4.20 10.03 -4.28
N ASP A 19 3.11 9.58 -3.65
CA ASP A 19 2.91 9.73 -2.20
C ASP A 19 4.07 9.11 -1.40
N LEU A 20 4.52 7.89 -1.75
CA LEU A 20 5.61 7.20 -1.04
C LEU A 20 6.97 7.90 -1.21
N VAL A 21 7.21 8.56 -2.34
CA VAL A 21 8.44 9.36 -2.57
C VAL A 21 8.45 10.61 -1.69
N GLU A 22 7.30 11.22 -1.44
CA GLU A 22 7.20 12.42 -0.59
C GLU A 22 7.45 12.12 0.90
N VAL A 23 7.22 10.87 1.33
CA VAL A 23 7.34 10.45 2.74
C VAL A 23 8.53 9.54 3.02
N VAL A 24 9.56 9.57 2.17
CA VAL A 24 10.80 8.82 2.40
C VAL A 24 11.38 9.16 3.78
N GLY A 25 11.68 8.12 4.57
CA GLY A 25 12.16 8.25 5.95
C GLY A 25 11.07 8.46 7.01
N GLN A 26 9.81 8.66 6.59
CA GLN A 26 8.64 8.81 7.47
C GLN A 26 7.55 7.77 7.17
N ILE A 27 7.98 6.65 6.60
CA ILE A 27 7.13 5.52 6.23
C ILE A 27 7.45 4.32 7.12
N SER A 28 6.42 3.60 7.52
CA SER A 28 6.53 2.32 8.22
C SER A 28 5.89 1.22 7.38
N PHE A 29 6.35 -0.01 7.55
CA PHE A 29 5.82 -1.17 6.83
C PHE A 29 5.43 -2.25 7.83
N THR A 30 4.27 -2.85 7.61
CA THR A 30 3.85 -4.08 8.28
C THR A 30 3.82 -5.20 7.25
N ALA A 31 4.47 -6.32 7.57
CA ALA A 31 4.40 -7.52 6.76
C ALA A 31 3.66 -8.59 7.56
N ASP A 32 2.50 -8.98 7.08
CA ASP A 32 1.78 -10.14 7.56
C ASP A 32 2.25 -11.34 6.75
N ILE A 33 2.75 -12.38 7.43
CA ILE A 33 3.22 -13.61 6.81
C ILE A 33 2.45 -14.76 7.44
N TRP A 34 1.79 -15.56 6.61
CA TRP A 34 0.96 -16.67 7.09
C TRP A 34 0.99 -17.83 6.10
N SER A 35 0.46 -18.98 6.54
CA SER A 35 0.23 -20.13 5.67
C SER A 35 -1.22 -20.56 5.71
N ASN A 36 -1.72 -21.14 4.62
CA ASN A 36 -3.05 -21.79 4.62
C ASN A 36 -2.99 -23.22 5.19
N SER A 37 -4.12 -23.92 5.18
CA SER A 37 -4.23 -25.32 5.63
C SER A 37 -3.41 -26.32 4.81
N LEU A 38 -3.00 -25.94 3.60
CA LEU A 38 -2.11 -26.72 2.72
C LEU A 38 -0.63 -26.32 2.88
N CYS A 39 -0.30 -25.53 3.91
CA CYS A 39 1.04 -24.98 4.16
C CYS A 39 1.59 -24.12 2.99
N CYS A 40 0.72 -23.56 2.14
CA CYS A 40 1.16 -22.60 1.13
C CYS A 40 1.50 -21.27 1.84
N PRO A 41 2.70 -20.71 1.62
CA PRO A 41 3.09 -19.44 2.23
C PRO A 41 2.42 -18.27 1.52
N TYR A 42 2.08 -17.24 2.28
CA TYR A 42 1.57 -15.97 1.80
C TYR A 42 2.28 -14.82 2.51
N ILE A 43 2.37 -13.68 1.83
CA ILE A 43 2.82 -12.42 2.41
C ILE A 43 1.94 -11.28 1.94
N GLY A 44 1.51 -10.44 2.86
CA GLY A 44 0.92 -9.14 2.59
C GLY A 44 1.77 -8.06 3.23
N MET A 45 2.18 -7.05 2.46
CA MET A 45 2.97 -5.93 2.98
C MET A 45 2.20 -4.62 2.78
N THR A 46 1.96 -3.93 3.88
CA THR A 46 1.24 -2.65 3.91
C THR A 46 2.20 -1.53 4.33
N ALA A 47 2.26 -0.47 3.54
CA ALA A 47 2.90 0.78 3.90
C ALA A 47 1.93 1.65 4.71
N HIS A 48 2.44 2.32 5.75
CA HIS A 48 1.70 3.29 6.56
C HIS A 48 2.52 4.58 6.69
N TRP A 49 1.89 5.72 6.48
CA TRP A 49 2.53 7.03 6.60
C TRP A 49 1.53 8.09 7.04
N ILE A 50 2.03 9.25 7.48
CA ILE A 50 1.19 10.39 7.85
C ILE A 50 1.25 11.42 6.71
N LYS A 51 0.10 11.99 6.34
CA LYS A 51 -0.03 13.03 5.32
C LYS A 51 -0.76 14.25 5.88
N TRP A 52 -0.36 15.45 5.44
CA TRP A 52 -1.13 16.66 5.68
C TRP A 52 -2.24 16.78 4.65
N LYS A 53 -3.48 16.94 5.11
CA LYS A 53 -4.63 17.27 4.27
C LYS A 53 -4.66 18.76 3.97
N ALA A 54 -5.36 19.12 2.90
CA ALA A 54 -5.54 20.51 2.48
C ALA A 54 -6.26 21.39 3.53
N ASP A 55 -7.02 20.77 4.43
CA ASP A 55 -7.69 21.41 5.56
C ASP A 55 -6.78 21.62 6.78
N GLY A 56 -5.50 21.24 6.70
CA GLY A 56 -4.53 21.34 7.78
C GLY A 56 -4.62 20.22 8.82
N CYS A 57 -5.40 19.17 8.59
CA CYS A 57 -5.41 17.99 9.47
C CYS A 57 -4.35 16.98 9.06
N LEU A 58 -3.81 16.23 10.04
CA LEU A 58 -3.02 15.03 9.77
C LEU A 58 -3.96 13.84 9.49
N SER A 59 -3.63 13.04 8.48
CA SER A 59 -4.23 11.72 8.27
C SER A 59 -3.20 10.62 8.27
N LEU A 60 -3.58 9.49 8.87
CA LEU A 60 -2.88 8.23 8.70
C LEU A 60 -3.35 7.61 7.38
N GLU A 61 -2.41 7.39 6.48
CA GLU A 61 -2.61 6.73 5.21
C GLU A 61 -2.01 5.32 5.26
N ALA A 62 -2.63 4.38 4.54
CA ALA A 62 -2.14 3.02 4.42
C ALA A 62 -2.42 2.44 3.04
N ALA A 63 -1.47 1.66 2.50
CA ALA A 63 -1.62 1.02 1.19
C ALA A 63 -0.91 -0.33 1.12
N LEU A 64 -1.57 -1.33 0.52
CA LEU A 64 -0.96 -2.63 0.22
C LEU A 64 0.04 -2.47 -0.94
N ILE A 65 1.30 -2.76 -0.69
CA ILE A 65 2.40 -2.55 -1.65
C ILE A 65 2.99 -3.85 -2.20
N ALA A 66 2.79 -4.97 -1.49
CA ALA A 66 3.14 -6.29 -2.00
C ALA A 66 2.15 -7.33 -1.48
N PHE A 67 1.82 -8.29 -2.34
CA PHE A 67 1.04 -9.46 -1.98
C PHE A 67 1.54 -10.65 -2.81
N HIS A 68 1.80 -11.78 -2.16
CA HIS A 68 2.18 -13.03 -2.79
C HIS A 68 1.47 -14.20 -2.12
#